data_AF-A0A6P0UM66-F1
#
_entry.id   AF-A0A6P0UM66-F1
#
_cell.length_a   1.000
_cell.length_b   1.000
_cell.length_c   1.000
_cell.angle_alpha   90.00
_cell.angle_beta   90.00
_cell.angle_gamma   90.00
#
_symmetry.space_group_name_H-M   'P 1'
#
loop_
_entity.id
_entity.type
_entity.pdbx_description
1 polymer ?
#
loop_
_entity_poly.entity_id
_entity_poly.type
_entity_poly.pdbx_seq_one_letter_code
_entity_poly.pdbx_strand_id
1 'polypeptide(L)'
;MLILLDIDGVMVPASNWKRPEFESDGFPKFSRRATDSLQKIISETGAEILLTTSHKSKYSIQKWNTIFSVRGFKNAQIKRLKTNVDDLNRKEEVMLWWRDNDEKRFVIIDDDKSLNSLPNEIKSKLVQPSATVGLNEELADSAIRILKSSK
;
A
#
# COMPACT_ATOMS: atom_id res chain seq x y z
N MET A 1 -3.08 -8.98 -10.71
CA MET A 1 -2.16 -7.88 -10.41
C MET A 1 -2.49 -7.34 -9.03
N LEU A 2 -1.51 -7.16 -8.16
CA LEU A 2 -1.71 -6.73 -6.78
C LEU A 2 -0.82 -5.54 -6.39
N ILE A 3 -1.38 -4.63 -5.60
CA ILE A 3 -0.65 -3.55 -4.93
C ILE A 3 -0.58 -3.92 -3.46
N LEU A 4 0.59 -4.35 -2.97
CA LEU A 4 0.85 -4.49 -1.55
C LEU A 4 1.07 -3.10 -0.98
N LEU A 5 0.09 -2.60 -0.24
CA LEU A 5 -0.01 -1.18 0.11
C LEU A 5 0.08 -0.97 1.62
N ASP A 6 1.08 -0.20 2.05
CA ASP A 6 1.05 0.44 3.37
C ASP A 6 0.31 1.78 3.33
N ILE A 7 -0.08 2.28 4.50
CA ILE A 7 -0.86 3.50 4.67
C ILE A 7 -0.02 4.60 5.31
N ASP A 8 0.56 4.35 6.48
CA ASP A 8 1.40 5.34 7.16
C ASP A 8 2.68 5.53 6.36
N GLY A 9 3.17 6.77 6.23
CA GLY A 9 4.35 7.06 5.40
C GLY A 9 4.13 6.96 3.88
N VAL A 10 3.02 6.36 3.42
CA VAL A 10 2.66 6.19 2.01
C VAL A 10 1.45 7.04 1.63
N MET A 11 0.27 6.70 2.15
CA MET A 11 -0.99 7.42 1.92
C MET A 11 -1.16 8.58 2.89
N VAL A 12 -0.63 8.42 4.11
CA VAL A 12 -0.64 9.38 5.20
C VAL A 12 0.81 9.74 5.51
N PRO A 13 1.39 10.77 4.86
CA PRO A 13 2.77 11.16 5.11
C PRO A 13 2.99 11.54 6.58
N ALA A 14 4.11 11.11 7.14
CA ALA A 14 4.52 11.43 8.50
C ALA A 14 4.98 12.90 8.57
N SER A 15 4.38 13.68 9.46
CA SER A 15 4.84 15.01 9.80
C SER A 15 5.07 15.14 11.30
N ASN A 16 6.32 15.30 11.72
CA ASN A 16 6.67 15.42 13.14
C ASN A 16 6.05 16.64 13.84
N TRP A 17 5.55 17.62 13.07
CA TRP A 17 5.08 18.91 13.56
C TRP A 17 3.57 19.13 13.40
N LYS A 18 2.86 18.20 12.77
CA LYS A 18 1.43 18.32 12.51
C LYS A 18 0.75 16.98 12.77
N ARG A 19 -0.28 16.99 13.61
CA ARG A 19 -1.13 15.81 13.82
C ARG A 19 -1.88 15.51 12.51
N PRO A 20 -2.06 14.23 12.16
CA PRO A 20 -2.87 13.87 11.01
C PRO A 20 -4.28 14.44 11.15
N GLU A 21 -4.80 15.01 10.06
CA GLU A 21 -6.21 15.35 9.95
C GLU A 21 -7.01 14.05 9.81
N PHE A 22 -8.19 13.98 10.43
CA PHE A 22 -9.06 12.82 10.38
C PHE A 22 -10.30 13.15 9.56
N GLU A 23 -10.83 12.14 8.86
CA GLU A 23 -12.12 12.25 8.19
C GLU A 23 -13.25 11.79 9.14
N SER A 24 -14.50 11.98 8.70
CA SER A 24 -15.70 11.65 9.49
C SER A 24 -15.83 10.17 9.88
N ASP A 25 -15.04 9.30 9.26
CA ASP A 25 -15.00 7.87 9.55
C ASP A 25 -14.05 7.47 10.69
N GLY A 26 -13.34 8.45 11.27
CA GLY A 26 -12.38 8.27 12.35
C GLY A 26 -11.00 7.77 11.91
N PHE A 27 -10.73 7.72 10.60
CA PHE A 27 -9.43 7.33 10.06
C PHE A 27 -8.66 8.58 9.55
N PRO A 28 -7.31 8.59 9.60
CA PRO A 28 -6.53 9.67 9.02
C PRO A 28 -6.87 9.95 7.56
N LYS A 29 -6.78 11.22 7.18
CA LYS A 29 -6.98 11.67 5.81
C LYS A 29 -5.79 11.26 4.95
N PHE A 30 -6.06 10.71 3.78
CA PHE A 30 -5.01 10.46 2.80
C PHE A 30 -4.60 11.78 2.16
N SER A 31 -3.30 11.94 1.91
CA SER A 31 -2.84 13.10 1.16
C SER A 31 -3.43 13.07 -0.25
N ARG A 32 -3.86 14.23 -0.76
CA ARG A 32 -4.43 14.33 -2.11
C ARG A 32 -3.48 13.77 -3.17
N ARG A 33 -2.19 14.08 -3.04
CA ARG A 33 -1.15 13.55 -3.93
C ARG A 33 -1.11 12.03 -3.92
N ALA A 34 -1.07 11.39 -2.75
CA ALA A 34 -1.04 9.93 -2.67
C ALA A 34 -2.34 9.31 -3.20
N THR A 35 -3.49 9.92 -2.96
CA THR A 35 -4.78 9.50 -3.51
C THR A 35 -4.77 9.52 -5.03
N ASP A 36 -4.39 10.66 -5.64
CA ASP A 36 -4.36 10.82 -7.09
C ASP A 36 -3.36 9.84 -7.73
N SER A 37 -2.19 9.66 -7.10
CA SER A 37 -1.17 8.71 -7.53
C SER A 37 -1.63 7.24 -7.45
N LEU A 38 -2.27 6.83 -6.35
CA LEU A 38 -2.81 5.47 -6.23
C LEU A 38 -3.95 5.23 -7.23
N GLN A 39 -4.84 6.23 -7.43
CA GLN A 39 -5.91 6.15 -8.41
C GLN A 39 -5.35 6.00 -9.84
N LYS A 40 -4.26 6.69 -10.18
CA LYS A 40 -3.54 6.52 -11.45
C LYS A 40 -3.10 5.07 -11.64
N ILE A 41 -2.44 4.47 -10.65
CA ILE A 41 -1.99 3.07 -10.70
C ILE A 41 -3.16 2.12 -10.95
N ILE A 42 -4.24 2.25 -10.16
CA ILE A 42 -5.42 1.38 -10.28
C ILE A 42 -6.07 1.54 -11.66
N SER A 43 -6.24 2.77 -12.13
CA SER A 43 -6.91 3.05 -13.41
C SER A 43 -6.13 2.51 -14.61
N GLU A 44 -4.80 2.55 -14.55
CA GLU A 44 -3.94 2.09 -15.64
C GLU A 44 -3.64 0.59 -15.66
N THR A 45 -3.84 -0.09 -14.53
CA THR A 45 -3.43 -1.50 -14.37
C THR A 45 -4.58 -2.44 -14.03
N GLY A 46 -5.69 -1.91 -13.49
CA GLY A 46 -6.77 -2.72 -12.92
C GLY A 46 -6.34 -3.52 -11.69
N ALA A 47 -5.21 -3.17 -11.05
CA ALA A 47 -4.68 -3.93 -9.93
C ALA A 47 -5.57 -3.81 -8.68
N GLU A 48 -5.68 -4.91 -7.94
CA GLU A 48 -6.36 -4.94 -6.65
C GLU A 48 -5.40 -4.51 -5.54
N ILE A 49 -5.94 -4.02 -4.42
CA ILE A 49 -5.18 -3.58 -3.25
C ILE A 49 -5.11 -4.71 -2.23
N LEU A 50 -3.90 -5.04 -1.78
CA LEU A 50 -3.64 -5.89 -0.63
C LEU A 50 -3.00 -5.06 0.48
N LEU A 51 -3.76 -4.77 1.53
CA LEU A 51 -3.28 -3.94 2.64
C LEU A 51 -2.25 -4.70 3.48
N THR A 52 -1.04 -4.12 3.59
CA THR A 52 0.08 -4.59 4.44
C THR A 52 0.21 -3.79 5.75
N THR A 53 -0.54 -2.68 5.86
CA THR A 53 -0.52 -1.77 7.01
C THR A 53 -0.72 -2.44 8.37
N SER A 54 -0.13 -1.85 9.41
CA SER A 54 -0.37 -2.23 10.82
C SER A 54 -1.85 -2.09 11.24
N HIS A 55 -2.61 -1.25 10.54
CA HIS A 55 -4.04 -1.06 10.79
C HIS A 55 -4.91 -2.20 10.26
N LYS A 56 -4.37 -3.12 9.46
CA LYS A 56 -5.14 -4.10 8.67
C LYS A 56 -6.15 -4.90 9.48
N SER A 57 -5.80 -5.32 10.70
CA SER A 57 -6.66 -6.13 11.57
C SER A 57 -7.69 -5.33 12.35
N LYS A 58 -7.52 -4.00 12.47
CA LYS A 58 -8.41 -3.11 13.24
C LYS A 58 -9.78 -2.91 12.58
N TYR A 59 -9.86 -3.05 11.25
CA TYR A 59 -11.06 -2.79 10.48
C TYR A 59 -11.44 -3.99 9.61
N SER A 60 -12.74 -4.25 9.47
CA SER A 60 -13.26 -5.22 8.50
C SER A 60 -13.01 -4.74 7.06
N ILE A 61 -13.06 -5.66 6.09
CA ILE A 61 -12.97 -5.31 4.66
C ILE A 61 -14.06 -4.29 4.26
N GLN A 62 -15.28 -4.43 4.79
CA GLN A 62 -16.36 -3.47 4.55
C GLN A 62 -16.03 -2.07 5.06
N LYS A 63 -15.40 -1.97 6.24
CA LYS A 63 -14.95 -0.69 6.79
C LYS A 63 -13.78 -0.12 5.96
N TRP A 64 -12.85 -0.94 5.48
CA TRP A 64 -11.82 -0.49 4.55
C TRP A 64 -12.39 0.04 3.23
N ASN A 65 -13.38 -0.64 2.66
CA ASN A 65 -14.10 -0.14 1.47
C ASN A 65 -14.75 1.21 1.75
N THR A 66 -15.32 1.40 2.94
CA THR A 66 -15.90 2.69 3.35
C THR A 66 -14.81 3.77 3.45
N ILE A 67 -13.69 3.47 4.10
CA ILE A 67 -12.55 4.41 4.24
C ILE A 67 -12.08 4.85 2.85
N PHE A 68 -11.79 3.91 1.95
CA PHE A 68 -11.34 4.24 0.60
C PHE A 68 -12.40 5.01 -0.21
N SER A 69 -13.68 4.66 -0.06
CA SER A 69 -14.78 5.39 -0.71
C SER A 69 -14.86 6.86 -0.26
N VAL A 70 -14.74 7.13 1.04
CA VAL A 70 -14.70 8.50 1.60
C VAL A 70 -13.51 9.30 1.04
N ARG A 71 -12.40 8.64 0.71
CA ARG A 71 -11.24 9.28 0.04
C ARG A 71 -11.37 9.40 -1.48
N GLY A 72 -12.51 9.00 -2.06
CA GLY A 72 -12.80 9.19 -3.48
C GLY A 72 -12.48 7.99 -4.38
N PHE A 73 -12.02 6.86 -3.83
CA PHE A 73 -11.79 5.64 -4.61
C PHE A 73 -13.12 4.94 -4.92
N LYS A 74 -13.47 4.86 -6.21
CA LYS A 74 -14.65 4.12 -6.65
C LYS A 74 -14.29 2.67 -6.94
N ASN A 75 -14.98 1.72 -6.29
CA ASN A 75 -14.88 0.28 -6.53
C ASN A 75 -13.48 -0.34 -6.37
N ALA A 76 -12.62 0.24 -5.53
CA ALA A 76 -11.33 -0.37 -5.19
C ALA A 76 -11.56 -1.77 -4.61
N GLN A 77 -10.92 -2.78 -5.20
CA GLN A 77 -10.96 -4.16 -4.69
C GLN A 77 -9.93 -4.28 -3.58
N ILE A 78 -10.40 -4.35 -2.34
CA ILE A 78 -9.53 -4.34 -1.16
C ILE A 78 -9.50 -5.73 -0.50
N LYS A 79 -8.29 -6.25 -0.39
CA LYS A 79 -7.90 -7.39 0.43
C LYS A 79 -6.95 -6.90 1.54
N ARG A 80 -6.68 -7.75 2.51
CA ARG A 80 -5.69 -7.49 3.56
C ARG A 80 -4.88 -8.74 3.86
N LEU A 81 -3.63 -8.56 4.28
CA LEU A 81 -2.86 -9.66 4.86
C LEU A 81 -3.58 -10.20 6.10
N LYS A 82 -3.28 -11.47 6.45
CA LYS A 82 -3.78 -12.09 7.67
C LYS A 82 -3.32 -11.27 8.89
N THR A 83 -4.03 -11.42 10.01
CA THR A 83 -3.57 -10.84 11.27
C THR A 83 -2.19 -11.39 11.59
N ASN A 84 -1.27 -10.49 11.88
CA ASN A 84 0.06 -10.85 12.32
C ASN A 84 -0.03 -11.36 13.76
N VAL A 85 0.01 -12.68 13.92
CA VAL A 85 -0.05 -13.36 15.22
C VAL A 85 1.34 -13.78 15.72
N ASP A 86 2.34 -13.75 14.84
CA ASP A 86 3.70 -14.22 15.11
C ASP A 86 4.69 -13.04 15.29
N ASP A 87 4.18 -11.83 15.56
CA ASP A 87 4.95 -10.58 15.74
C ASP A 87 6.00 -10.31 14.65
N LEU A 88 5.66 -10.66 13.41
CA LEU A 88 6.54 -10.53 12.25
C LEU A 88 6.79 -9.08 11.89
N ASN A 89 8.00 -8.77 11.44
CA ASN A 89 8.26 -7.48 10.81
C ASN A 89 7.68 -7.41 9.38
N ARG A 90 7.62 -6.20 8.81
CA ARG A 90 7.03 -5.97 7.48
C ARG A 90 7.66 -6.84 6.39
N LYS A 91 8.99 -6.99 6.41
CA LYS A 91 9.73 -7.86 5.49
C LYS A 91 9.28 -9.31 5.61
N GLU A 92 9.14 -9.83 6.82
CA GLU A 92 8.67 -11.19 7.08
C GLU A 92 7.23 -11.42 6.61
N GLU A 93 6.32 -10.48 6.88
CA GLU A 93 4.93 -10.55 6.39
C GLU A 93 4.89 -10.65 4.85
N VAL A 94 5.68 -9.82 4.15
CA VAL A 94 5.78 -9.84 2.69
C VAL A 94 6.39 -11.15 2.19
N MET A 95 7.44 -11.66 2.85
CA MET A 95 8.08 -12.94 2.48
C MET A 95 7.13 -14.12 2.63
N LEU A 96 6.36 -14.17 3.74
CA LEU A 96 5.36 -15.22 3.94
C LEU A 96 4.26 -15.14 2.90
N TRP A 97 3.74 -13.93 2.65
CA TRP A 97 2.76 -13.73 1.59
C TRP A 97 3.30 -14.20 0.24
N TRP A 98 4.52 -13.82 -0.12
CA TRP A 98 5.13 -14.19 -1.41
C TRP A 98 5.36 -15.70 -1.56
N ARG A 99 5.72 -16.39 -0.46
CA ARG A 99 5.89 -17.85 -0.45
C ARG A 99 4.56 -18.58 -0.62
N ASP A 100 3.51 -18.07 0.03
CA ASP A 100 2.20 -18.72 0.08
C ASP A 100 1.28 -18.33 -1.10
N ASN A 101 1.74 -17.45 -2.00
CA ASN A 101 0.96 -16.96 -3.15
C ASN A 101 1.70 -17.13 -4.48
N ASP A 102 0.95 -17.61 -5.48
CA ASP A 102 1.47 -17.79 -6.84
C ASP A 102 1.42 -16.51 -7.69
N GLU A 103 0.70 -15.47 -7.26
CA GLU A 103 0.63 -14.21 -8.01
C GLU A 103 2.01 -13.54 -8.05
N LYS A 104 2.60 -13.51 -9.25
CA LYS A 104 3.91 -12.87 -9.49
C LYS A 104 3.77 -11.44 -10.01
N ARG A 105 2.57 -11.00 -10.42
CA ARG A 105 2.31 -9.62 -10.87
C ARG A 105 1.87 -8.76 -9.69
N PHE A 106 2.85 -8.25 -8.96
CA PHE A 106 2.59 -7.35 -7.85
C PHE A 106 3.63 -6.24 -7.75
N VAL A 107 3.28 -5.18 -7.04
CA VAL A 107 4.18 -4.12 -6.60
C VAL A 107 3.99 -3.92 -5.11
N ILE A 108 5.07 -3.63 -4.39
CA ILE A 108 5.04 -3.25 -2.97
C ILE A 108 5.21 -1.74 -2.89
N ILE A 109 4.31 -1.04 -2.20
CA ILE A 109 4.36 0.41 -1.98
C ILE A 109 4.36 0.65 -0.48
N ASP A 110 5.53 0.97 0.05
CA ASP A 110 5.80 0.89 1.48
C ASP A 110 7.07 1.68 1.83
N ASP A 111 7.03 2.54 2.85
CA ASP A 111 8.18 3.35 3.24
C ASP A 111 9.17 2.61 4.15
N ASP A 112 8.79 1.44 4.69
CA ASP A 112 9.57 0.66 5.66
C ASP A 112 10.93 0.22 5.09
N LYS A 113 12.02 0.65 5.75
CA LYS A 113 13.38 0.38 5.30
C LYS A 113 13.81 -1.08 5.42
N SER A 114 13.17 -1.89 6.25
CA SER A 114 13.45 -3.32 6.38
C SER A 114 13.24 -4.08 5.05
N LEU A 115 12.38 -3.55 4.17
CA LEU A 115 12.13 -4.12 2.84
C LEU A 115 13.33 -4.03 1.90
N ASN A 116 14.33 -3.20 2.20
CA ASN A 116 15.58 -3.16 1.44
C ASN A 116 16.41 -4.44 1.56
N SER A 117 16.12 -5.26 2.57
CA SER A 117 16.76 -6.56 2.81
C SER A 117 15.98 -7.73 2.19
N LEU A 118 14.97 -7.46 1.35
CA LEU A 118 14.29 -8.49 0.57
C LEU A 118 15.22 -9.09 -0.50
N PRO A 119 15.01 -10.36 -0.88
CA PRO A 119 15.63 -10.97 -2.07
C PRO A 119 15.36 -10.13 -3.33
N ASN A 120 16.30 -10.15 -4.28
CA ASN A 120 16.26 -9.29 -5.47
C ASN A 120 14.98 -9.47 -6.32
N GLU A 121 14.43 -10.68 -6.35
CA GLU A 121 13.22 -11.05 -7.08
C GLU A 121 11.97 -10.32 -6.56
N ILE A 122 11.97 -9.96 -5.27
CA ILE A 122 10.88 -9.25 -4.60
C ILE A 122 11.23 -7.77 -4.50
N LYS A 123 12.48 -7.46 -4.14
CA LYS A 123 12.98 -6.08 -4.00
C LYS A 123 12.89 -5.28 -5.30
N SER A 124 13.07 -5.91 -6.45
CA SER A 124 12.86 -5.26 -7.76
C SER A 124 11.42 -4.78 -8.00
N LYS A 125 10.46 -5.23 -7.18
CA LYS A 125 9.05 -4.84 -7.20
C LYS A 125 8.69 -3.85 -6.10
N LEU A 126 9.67 -3.31 -5.38
CA LEU A 126 9.49 -2.34 -4.32
C LEU A 126 9.53 -0.91 -4.87
N VAL A 127 8.49 -0.15 -4.55
CA VAL A 127 8.42 1.30 -4.67
C VAL A 127 8.39 1.83 -3.24
N GLN A 128 9.45 2.55 -2.84
CA GLN A 128 9.63 3.00 -1.46
C GLN A 128 9.54 4.53 -1.36
N PRO A 129 8.36 5.09 -1.07
CA PRO A 129 8.23 6.52 -0.81
C PRO A 129 9.08 6.99 0.37
N SER A 130 9.38 8.28 0.42
CA SER A 130 9.83 8.91 1.66
C SER A 130 8.63 9.07 2.59
N ALA A 131 8.73 8.64 3.86
CA ALA A 131 7.66 8.74 4.84
C ALA A 131 7.07 10.15 4.96
N THR A 132 7.88 11.20 4.80
CA THR A 132 7.45 12.60 4.90
C THR A 132 6.77 13.14 3.65
N VAL A 133 6.93 12.45 2.52
CA VAL A 133 6.39 12.84 1.21
C VAL A 133 5.19 11.96 0.86
N GLY A 134 5.25 10.66 1.14
CA GLY A 134 4.28 9.69 0.69
C GLY A 134 4.34 9.43 -0.81
N LEU A 135 3.37 8.65 -1.29
CA LEU A 135 3.25 8.29 -2.70
C LEU A 135 3.05 9.55 -3.56
N ASN A 136 3.78 9.61 -4.67
CA ASN A 136 3.73 10.70 -5.64
C ASN A 136 3.65 10.15 -7.08
N GLU A 137 3.57 11.06 -8.05
CA GLU A 137 3.37 10.69 -9.45
C GLU A 137 4.52 9.86 -10.04
N GLU A 138 5.77 10.22 -9.76
CA GLU A 138 6.95 9.48 -10.27
C GLU A 138 7.00 8.05 -9.73
N LEU A 139 6.63 7.88 -8.45
CA LEU A 139 6.53 6.59 -7.80
C LEU A 139 5.34 5.78 -8.35
N ALA A 140 4.23 6.44 -8.69
CA ALA A 140 3.11 5.79 -9.37
C ALA A 140 3.50 5.27 -10.76
N ASP A 141 4.23 6.06 -11.55
CA ASP A 141 4.72 5.63 -12.86
C ASP A 141 5.66 4.43 -12.74
N SER A 142 6.51 4.42 -11.71
CA SER A 142 7.39 3.30 -11.39
C SER A 142 6.58 2.04 -11.03
N ALA A 143 5.56 2.18 -10.20
CA ALA A 143 4.67 1.08 -9.83
C ALA A 143 3.93 0.51 -11.05
N ILE A 144 3.42 1.38 -11.93
CA ILE A 144 2.75 0.99 -13.18
C ILE A 144 3.70 0.21 -14.08
N ARG A 145 4.95 0.65 -14.23
CA ARG A 145 5.97 -0.07 -15.03
C ARG A 145 6.24 -1.46 -14.47
N ILE A 146 6.40 -1.60 -13.15
CA ILE A 146 6.61 -2.89 -12.47
C ILE A 146 5.42 -3.84 -12.72
N LEU A 147 4.20 -3.34 -12.58
CA LEU A 147 2.99 -4.14 -12.79
C LEU A 147 2.83 -4.57 -14.25
N LYS A 148 3.15 -3.71 -15.21
CA LYS A 148 3.05 -4.01 -16.65
C LYS A 148 4.19 -4.89 -17.18
N SER A 149 5.38 -4.85 -16.56
CA SER A 149 6.55 -5.65 -16.99
C SER A 149 6.54 -7.09 -16.50
N SER A 150 5.76 -7.40 -15.45
CA SER A 150 5.69 -8.72 -14.81
C SER A 150 4.90 -9.78 -15.62
N LYS A 151 4.87 -9.70 -16.96
CA LYS A 151 4.10 -10.60 -17.84
C LYS A 151 4.53 -12.06 -17.75
#